data_AF-A0A090WA71-F1
#
_entry.id   AF-A0A090WA71-F1
#
_cell.length_a   1.000
_cell.length_b   1.000
_cell.length_c   1.000
_cell.angle_alpha   90.00
_cell.angle_beta   90.00
_cell.angle_gamma   90.00
#
_symmetry.space_group_name_H-M   'P 1'
#
loop_
_entity.id
_entity.type
_entity.pdbx_description
1 polymer ?
#
loop_
_entity_poly.entity_id
_entity_poly.type
_entity_poly.pdbx_seq_one_letter_code
_entity_poly.pdbx_strand_id
1 'polypeptide(L)'
;MTLTERNAIAAPAEGLFIYNLDSKCFQYYKGTAWSGCLGESPTNALECSSPASNGGYAIGTPLTSANTITVDVLVNSIEAYNISTNTLNGYSFSASGVFSAIGLNTITLSGSGTPIAEQTDSFTITYTEKGDTCNINIGVTSVLSSCLAYLNAGSTTDGIYSVDPDGSGPNPAYDCYCDMTNDGGGWTLVFNHNTAGGYWTNDAEASEFNVASPGLTTNKYSILSKLDEIKSAAAYEFRIYYPTLGLRNHWSQTFDPRTSASTIRPVTGYNAINIDMTNNSWGGLELSGGSTYLDGSVNSGSWFYSIGSVNPWGGGIPSNSTAVNHVQLFIR
;
A
#
# COMPACT_ATOMS: atom_id res chain seq x y z
N MET A 1 41.63 13.32 47.51
CA MET A 1 42.24 14.51 48.13
C MET A 1 41.39 15.73 47.85
N THR A 2 41.33 16.70 48.75
CA THR A 2 40.67 18.00 48.55
C THR A 2 41.42 18.83 47.51
N LEU A 3 40.79 19.90 47.02
CA LEU A 3 41.37 20.91 46.14
C LEU A 3 42.60 21.55 46.77
N THR A 4 42.55 21.82 48.08
CA THR A 4 43.68 22.35 48.85
C THR A 4 44.84 21.37 48.87
N GLU A 5 44.57 20.09 49.18
CA GLU A 5 45.59 19.03 49.18
C GLU A 5 46.20 18.82 47.80
N ARG A 6 45.37 18.86 46.73
CA ARG A 6 45.84 18.78 45.34
C ARG A 6 46.76 19.94 44.99
N ASN A 7 46.35 21.17 45.31
CA ASN A 7 47.11 22.38 44.97
C ASN A 7 48.40 22.50 45.81
N ALA A 8 48.52 21.77 46.92
CA ALA A 8 49.74 21.69 47.73
C ALA A 8 50.83 20.78 47.14
N ILE A 9 50.55 20.03 46.07
CA ILE A 9 51.54 19.22 45.37
C ILE A 9 52.45 20.17 44.57
N ALA A 10 53.66 20.42 45.06
CA ALA A 10 54.56 21.44 44.51
C ALA A 10 55.15 21.08 43.13
N ALA A 11 55.31 19.79 42.83
CA ALA A 11 55.85 19.29 41.56
C ALA A 11 55.14 17.97 41.16
N PRO A 12 53.85 18.03 40.75
CA PRO A 12 53.13 16.82 40.36
C PRO A 12 53.76 16.24 39.09
N ALA A 13 53.98 14.93 39.08
CA ALA A 13 54.43 14.23 37.88
C ALA A 13 53.35 14.35 36.79
N GLU A 14 53.78 14.53 35.53
CA GLU A 14 52.86 14.41 34.39
C GLU A 14 52.18 13.04 34.41
N GLY A 15 50.85 13.04 34.27
CA GLY A 15 50.02 11.84 34.39
C GLY A 15 49.57 11.50 35.82
N LEU A 16 49.97 12.25 36.86
CA LEU A 16 49.49 12.01 38.23
C LEU A 16 47.96 12.06 38.28
N PHE A 17 47.34 10.92 38.60
CA PHE A 17 45.90 10.71 38.63
C PHE A 17 45.35 10.79 40.07
N ILE A 18 44.30 11.57 40.28
CA ILE A 18 43.68 11.77 41.59
C ILE A 18 42.15 11.74 41.50
N TYR A 19 41.50 11.52 42.63
CA TYR A 19 40.09 11.84 42.84
C TYR A 19 39.97 13.09 43.73
N ASN A 20 39.35 14.14 43.19
CA ASN A 20 39.13 15.41 43.88
C ASN A 20 37.86 15.33 44.73
N LEU A 21 37.99 15.46 46.05
CA LEU A 21 36.89 15.32 47.00
C LEU A 21 35.95 16.53 47.03
N ASP A 22 36.39 17.69 46.56
CA ASP A 22 35.55 18.90 46.50
C ASP A 22 34.72 18.91 45.21
N SER A 23 35.36 18.60 44.08
CA SER A 23 34.69 18.52 42.76
C SER A 23 34.05 17.15 42.46
N LYS A 24 34.22 16.17 43.36
CA LYS A 24 33.69 14.79 43.26
C LYS A 24 34.01 14.09 41.93
N CYS A 25 35.22 14.27 41.39
CA CYS A 25 35.59 13.77 40.06
C CYS A 25 37.06 13.36 39.96
N PHE A 26 37.38 12.57 38.93
CA PHE A 26 38.77 12.25 38.58
C PHE A 26 39.45 13.40 37.84
N GLN A 27 40.74 13.60 38.12
CA GLN A 27 41.60 14.58 37.44
C GLN A 27 43.00 14.00 37.28
N TYR A 28 43.71 14.40 36.22
CA TYR A 28 45.14 14.14 36.03
C TYR A 28 45.95 15.42 35.79
N TYR A 29 47.23 15.42 36.14
CA TYR A 29 48.14 16.53 35.86
C TYR A 29 48.75 16.44 34.46
N LYS A 30 48.59 17.49 33.63
CA LYS A 30 49.03 17.56 32.23
C LYS A 30 50.49 18.03 32.06
N GLY A 31 51.31 17.97 33.11
CA GLY A 31 52.67 18.55 33.13
C GLY A 31 52.69 20.07 33.38
N THR A 32 51.64 20.79 32.99
CA THR A 32 51.52 22.26 33.15
C THR A 32 50.33 22.69 34.01
N ALA A 33 49.26 21.90 34.04
CA ALA A 33 48.05 22.19 34.79
C ALA A 33 47.25 20.91 35.06
N TRP A 34 46.39 20.93 36.07
CA TRP A 34 45.39 19.88 36.27
C TRP A 34 44.35 19.91 35.12
N SER A 35 43.87 18.74 34.71
CA SER A 35 42.72 18.61 33.82
C SER A 35 41.42 19.05 34.51
N GLY A 36 40.36 19.24 33.71
CA GLY A 36 39.00 19.34 34.22
C GLY A 36 38.53 18.02 34.84
N CYS A 37 37.27 17.96 35.28
CA CYS A 37 36.68 16.70 35.72
C CYS A 37 36.56 15.73 34.55
N LEU A 38 37.14 14.54 34.71
CA LEU A 38 36.86 13.41 33.84
C LEU A 38 35.55 12.78 34.29
N GLY A 39 34.65 12.57 33.34
CA GLY A 39 33.41 11.82 33.53
C GLY A 39 33.43 10.56 32.67
N GLU A 40 32.46 9.68 32.90
CA GLU A 40 32.15 8.62 31.94
C GLU A 40 31.74 9.27 30.61
N SER A 41 32.17 8.68 29.50
CA SER A 41 31.63 9.08 28.20
C SER A 41 30.13 8.79 28.23
N PRO A 42 29.27 9.70 27.75
CA PRO A 42 27.86 9.38 27.59
C PRO A 42 27.74 8.07 26.79
N THR A 43 26.82 7.20 27.19
CA THR A 43 26.52 5.98 26.45
C THR A 43 25.78 6.33 25.17
N ASN A 44 25.72 5.38 24.24
CA ASN A 44 24.77 5.50 23.14
C ASN A 44 23.35 5.58 23.70
N ALA A 45 22.50 6.42 23.12
CA ALA A 45 21.14 6.65 23.60
C ALA A 45 20.13 6.80 22.48
N LEU A 46 18.88 6.40 22.71
CA LEU A 46 17.79 6.58 21.75
C LEU A 46 17.28 8.03 21.73
N GLU A 47 16.97 8.56 20.55
CA GLU A 47 16.32 9.87 20.37
C GLU A 47 14.80 9.70 20.24
N CYS A 48 14.06 9.74 21.35
CA CYS A 48 12.64 9.36 21.36
C CYS A 48 11.68 10.31 20.64
N SER A 49 12.17 11.41 20.05
CA SER A 49 11.37 12.26 19.15
C SER A 49 11.47 11.86 17.67
N SER A 50 12.37 10.94 17.31
CA SER A 50 12.61 10.52 15.94
C SER A 50 11.83 9.29 15.43
N PRO A 51 11.23 8.41 16.27
CA PRO A 51 10.57 7.21 15.76
C PRO A 51 9.52 7.50 14.69
N ALA A 52 9.63 6.83 13.54
CA ALA A 52 8.65 6.92 12.46
C ALA A 52 8.41 5.55 11.82
N SER A 53 7.14 5.22 11.56
CA SER A 53 6.74 3.98 10.87
C SER A 53 6.67 4.19 9.35
N ASN A 54 6.91 3.12 8.60
CA ASN A 54 6.82 3.10 7.15
C ASN A 54 6.09 1.82 6.68
N GLY A 55 5.30 1.94 5.62
CA GLY A 55 4.44 0.87 5.11
C GLY A 55 3.00 0.93 5.67
N GLY A 56 2.08 0.25 4.98
CA GLY A 56 0.71 0.03 5.45
C GLY A 56 0.61 -1.21 6.33
N TYR A 57 -0.20 -1.14 7.38
CA TYR A 57 -0.39 -2.23 8.34
C TYR A 57 -1.84 -2.67 8.34
N ALA A 58 -2.09 -3.92 7.99
CA ALA A 58 -3.43 -4.46 7.82
C ALA A 58 -3.63 -5.77 8.58
N ILE A 59 -4.85 -5.98 9.11
CA ILE A 59 -5.22 -7.25 9.76
C ILE A 59 -4.99 -8.41 8.78
N GLY A 60 -4.39 -9.49 9.26
CA GLY A 60 -4.19 -10.72 8.50
C GLY A 60 -3.10 -10.64 7.42
N THR A 61 -2.56 -9.45 7.13
CA THR A 61 -1.52 -9.25 6.11
C THR A 61 -0.13 -9.40 6.73
N PRO A 62 0.69 -10.40 6.32
CA PRO A 62 2.06 -10.52 6.80
C PRO A 62 2.92 -9.30 6.46
N LEU A 63 3.76 -8.88 7.40
CA LEU A 63 4.69 -7.78 7.17
C LEU A 63 5.75 -8.17 6.13
N THR A 64 6.13 -7.19 5.32
CA THR A 64 7.16 -7.33 4.27
C THR A 64 8.37 -6.44 4.57
N SER A 65 9.38 -6.45 3.69
CA SER A 65 10.52 -5.53 3.78
C SER A 65 10.15 -4.05 3.68
N ALA A 66 8.93 -3.72 3.23
CA ALA A 66 8.42 -2.34 3.21
C ALA A 66 7.93 -1.87 4.59
N ASN A 67 7.64 -2.79 5.51
CA ASN A 67 7.11 -2.48 6.84
C ASN A 67 8.25 -2.28 7.84
N THR A 68 8.56 -1.03 8.16
CA THR A 68 9.72 -0.71 9.00
C THR A 68 9.42 0.38 10.03
N ILE A 69 10.24 0.45 11.08
CA ILE A 69 10.34 1.59 11.98
C ILE A 69 11.73 2.19 11.81
N THR A 70 11.84 3.51 11.71
CA THR A 70 13.12 4.23 11.83
C THR A 70 13.22 4.84 13.22
N VAL A 71 14.40 4.80 13.83
CA VAL A 71 14.72 5.46 15.10
C VAL A 71 16.16 5.97 15.07
N ASP A 72 16.39 7.16 15.58
CA ASP A 72 17.71 7.76 15.64
C ASP A 72 18.37 7.40 16.97
N VAL A 73 19.67 7.15 16.90
CA VAL A 73 20.52 6.86 18.05
C VAL A 73 21.63 7.90 18.09
N LEU A 74 21.77 8.58 19.22
CA LEU A 74 22.94 9.38 19.50
C LEU A 74 24.10 8.45 19.88
N VAL A 75 25.01 8.24 18.94
CA VAL A 75 26.16 7.35 19.10
C VAL A 75 27.35 8.12 19.66
N ASN A 76 27.76 7.76 20.86
CA ASN A 76 28.95 8.28 21.55
C ASN A 76 30.11 7.26 21.54
N SER A 77 29.83 5.99 21.27
CA SER A 77 30.80 4.91 21.14
C SER A 77 30.41 3.97 19.99
N ILE A 78 31.38 3.64 19.13
CA ILE A 78 31.18 2.66 18.06
C ILE A 78 31.21 1.25 18.66
N GLU A 79 30.05 0.62 18.70
CA GLU A 79 29.85 -0.72 19.26
C GLU A 79 28.68 -1.43 18.56
N ALA A 80 28.49 -2.70 18.89
CA ALA A 80 27.32 -3.45 18.43
C ALA A 80 26.04 -2.92 19.08
N TYR A 81 24.92 -3.00 18.36
CA TYR A 81 23.60 -2.67 18.88
C TYR A 81 22.60 -3.78 18.60
N ASN A 82 21.63 -3.94 19.51
CA ASN A 82 20.44 -4.74 19.33
C ASN A 82 19.21 -3.95 19.78
N ILE A 83 18.44 -3.46 18.81
CA ILE A 83 17.25 -2.65 19.03
C ILE A 83 16.04 -3.46 18.58
N SER A 84 15.07 -3.63 19.46
CA SER A 84 13.86 -4.40 19.17
C SER A 84 12.64 -3.79 19.83
N THR A 85 11.45 -4.14 19.36
CA THR A 85 10.20 -3.82 20.05
C THR A 85 9.70 -5.01 20.87
N ASN A 86 8.77 -4.78 21.78
CA ASN A 86 7.86 -5.83 22.23
C ASN A 86 7.05 -6.39 21.04
N THR A 87 6.49 -7.59 21.23
CA THR A 87 5.52 -8.17 20.28
C THR A 87 4.11 -7.77 20.72
N LEU A 88 3.39 -7.08 19.84
CA LEU A 88 1.99 -6.73 20.03
C LEU A 88 1.20 -7.18 18.83
N ASN A 89 -0.04 -7.59 19.06
CA ASN A 89 -1.00 -7.87 17.99
C ASN A 89 -0.47 -8.81 16.89
N GLY A 90 0.45 -9.73 17.22
CA GLY A 90 1.02 -10.71 16.30
C GLY A 90 2.26 -10.27 15.51
N TYR A 91 2.80 -9.07 15.72
CA TYR A 91 3.98 -8.56 15.01
C TYR A 91 4.95 -7.78 15.90
N SER A 92 6.18 -7.59 15.42
CA SER A 92 7.26 -6.86 16.09
C SER A 92 8.30 -6.36 15.09
N PHE A 93 9.24 -5.54 15.57
CA PHE A 93 10.32 -4.97 14.76
C PHE A 93 11.67 -5.17 15.45
N SER A 94 12.73 -5.40 14.68
CA SER A 94 14.09 -5.44 15.22
C SER A 94 15.17 -5.08 14.20
N ALA A 95 16.32 -4.64 14.71
CA ALA A 95 17.57 -4.49 13.99
C ALA A 95 18.76 -4.78 14.91
N SER A 96 19.80 -5.34 14.33
CA SER A 96 21.09 -5.47 14.99
C SER A 96 22.21 -5.12 14.01
N GLY A 97 23.35 -4.70 14.55
CA GLY A 97 24.47 -4.26 13.74
C GLY A 97 25.60 -3.68 14.57
N VAL A 98 26.46 -2.90 13.92
CA VAL A 98 27.54 -2.14 14.56
C VAL A 98 27.47 -0.72 14.02
N PHE A 99 27.54 0.30 14.89
CA PHE A 99 27.56 1.68 14.44
C PHE A 99 28.80 1.96 13.57
N SER A 100 28.64 2.72 12.49
CA SER A 100 29.75 3.05 11.58
C SER A 100 30.33 4.45 11.84
N ALA A 101 29.63 5.29 12.59
CA ALA A 101 30.03 6.65 12.90
C ALA A 101 29.51 7.12 14.27
N ILE A 102 30.27 8.01 14.91
CA ILE A 102 29.83 8.78 16.08
C ILE A 102 28.87 9.89 15.61
N GLY A 103 27.89 10.23 16.44
CA GLY A 103 26.85 11.22 16.16
C GLY A 103 25.48 10.57 15.95
N LEU A 104 24.57 11.32 15.35
CA LEU A 104 23.21 10.85 15.12
C LEU A 104 23.18 9.83 13.98
N ASN A 105 22.73 8.61 14.28
CA ASN A 105 22.60 7.52 13.31
C ASN A 105 21.14 7.05 13.24
N THR A 106 20.56 7.02 12.05
CA THR A 106 19.22 6.46 11.83
C THR A 106 19.31 4.95 11.65
N ILE A 107 18.57 4.22 12.48
CA ILE A 107 18.47 2.76 12.46
C ILE A 107 17.09 2.35 11.96
N THR A 108 17.07 1.49 10.94
CA THR A 108 15.84 0.92 10.39
C THR A 108 15.59 -0.46 10.99
N LEU A 109 14.50 -0.61 11.74
CA LEU A 109 13.99 -1.85 12.29
C LEU A 109 13.07 -2.53 11.27
N SER A 110 13.39 -3.78 10.92
CA SER A 110 12.57 -4.58 10.01
C SER A 110 11.40 -5.22 10.76
N GLY A 111 10.20 -5.11 10.19
CA GLY A 111 8.99 -5.74 10.73
C GLY A 111 8.92 -7.24 10.43
N SER A 112 8.31 -7.99 11.34
CA SER A 112 8.02 -9.42 11.19
C SER A 112 6.69 -9.76 11.87
N GLY A 113 5.98 -10.76 11.35
CA GLY A 113 4.70 -11.23 11.88
C GLY A 113 3.50 -10.74 11.07
N THR A 114 2.31 -10.91 11.64
CA THR A 114 1.04 -10.60 10.99
C THR A 114 0.10 -9.93 12.01
N PRO A 115 -0.39 -8.70 11.76
CA PRO A 115 -1.37 -8.06 12.63
C PRO A 115 -2.65 -8.90 12.78
N ILE A 116 -3.18 -9.02 13.99
CA ILE A 116 -4.33 -9.90 14.31
C ILE A 116 -5.65 -9.12 14.43
N ALA A 117 -5.61 -7.86 14.87
CA ALA A 117 -6.78 -7.03 15.13
C ALA A 117 -6.57 -5.58 14.65
N GLU A 118 -7.66 -4.92 14.25
CA GLU A 118 -7.69 -3.49 13.90
C GLU A 118 -7.66 -2.67 15.18
N GLN A 119 -6.56 -1.97 15.40
CA GLN A 119 -6.31 -1.14 16.56
C GLN A 119 -5.09 -0.25 16.33
N THR A 120 -4.86 0.67 17.26
CA THR A 120 -3.57 1.35 17.35
C THR A 120 -2.68 0.61 18.34
N ASP A 121 -1.57 0.07 17.85
CA ASP A 121 -0.56 -0.64 18.62
C ASP A 121 0.52 0.32 19.10
N SER A 122 0.71 0.42 20.42
CA SER A 122 1.76 1.24 21.04
C SER A 122 3.00 0.38 21.33
N PHE A 123 3.94 0.34 20.39
CA PHE A 123 5.20 -0.40 20.55
C PHE A 123 6.18 0.33 21.44
N THR A 124 6.89 -0.43 22.26
CA THR A 124 8.04 0.03 23.04
C THR A 124 9.32 -0.45 22.35
N ILE A 125 10.03 0.48 21.72
CA ILE A 125 11.36 0.29 21.17
C ILE A 125 12.35 0.22 22.34
N THR A 126 13.16 -0.82 22.40
CA THR A 126 14.13 -1.07 23.45
C THR A 126 15.52 -1.20 22.86
N TYR A 127 16.46 -0.39 23.34
CA TYR A 127 17.88 -0.60 23.11
C TYR A 127 18.44 -1.50 24.21
N THR A 128 18.49 -2.80 23.92
CA THR A 128 18.63 -3.88 24.91
C THR A 128 19.84 -3.71 25.82
N GLU A 129 20.98 -3.33 25.26
CA GLU A 129 22.24 -3.23 25.98
C GLU A 129 22.31 -2.02 26.92
N LYS A 130 21.48 -0.99 26.68
CA LYS A 130 21.48 0.26 27.44
C LYS A 130 20.28 0.41 28.37
N GLY A 131 19.18 -0.30 28.07
CA GLY A 131 17.92 -0.17 28.80
C GLY A 131 17.10 1.07 28.41
N ASP A 132 17.55 1.82 27.40
CA ASP A 132 16.82 2.95 26.84
C ASP A 132 15.57 2.46 26.10
N THR A 133 14.47 3.20 26.27
CA THR A 133 13.19 2.88 25.62
C THR A 133 12.51 4.12 25.04
N CYS A 134 11.86 3.93 23.89
CA CYS A 134 10.99 4.92 23.26
C CYS A 134 9.68 4.25 22.84
N ASN A 135 8.63 5.04 22.61
CA ASN A 135 7.34 4.51 22.14
C ASN A 135 7.01 5.03 20.74
N ILE A 136 6.29 4.22 19.98
CA ILE A 136 5.69 4.59 18.71
C ILE A 136 4.33 3.92 18.55
N ASN A 137 3.38 4.65 17.98
CA ASN A 137 2.04 4.14 17.67
C ASN A 137 1.96 3.75 16.19
N ILE A 138 1.47 2.55 15.91
CA ILE A 138 1.17 2.06 14.56
C ILE A 138 -0.32 1.74 14.48
N GLY A 139 -1.02 2.34 13.52
CA GLY A 139 -2.42 2.04 13.24
C GLY A 139 -2.52 0.84 12.31
N VAL A 140 -3.22 -0.21 12.74
CA VAL A 140 -3.60 -1.37 11.93
C VAL A 140 -5.01 -1.14 11.41
N THR A 141 -5.20 -1.18 10.10
CA THR A 141 -6.51 -1.01 9.45
C THR A 141 -7.07 -2.34 8.95
N SER A 142 -8.38 -2.42 8.74
CA SER A 142 -8.97 -3.52 7.96
C SER A 142 -8.79 -3.26 6.46
N VAL A 143 -8.39 -4.30 5.72
CA VAL A 143 -8.52 -4.33 4.26
C VAL A 143 -9.87 -4.97 3.96
N LEU A 144 -10.72 -4.27 3.21
CA LEU A 144 -12.07 -4.75 2.93
C LEU A 144 -12.14 -5.44 1.57
N SER A 145 -13.16 -6.27 1.39
CA SER A 145 -13.25 -7.17 0.23
C SER A 145 -13.50 -6.49 -1.11
N SER A 146 -14.04 -5.26 -1.10
CA SER A 146 -14.34 -4.51 -2.32
C SER A 146 -14.54 -3.03 -2.03
N CYS A 147 -14.59 -2.22 -3.09
CA CYS A 147 -14.98 -0.81 -2.98
C CYS A 147 -16.36 -0.63 -2.36
N LEU A 148 -17.30 -1.55 -2.61
CA LEU A 148 -18.64 -1.52 -2.00
C LEU A 148 -18.56 -1.78 -0.48
N ALA A 149 -17.67 -2.67 -0.03
CA ALA A 149 -17.44 -2.88 1.40
C ALA A 149 -16.88 -1.62 2.07
N TYR A 150 -15.93 -0.93 1.43
CA TYR A 150 -15.44 0.38 1.89
C TYR A 150 -16.53 1.45 1.95
N LEU A 151 -17.39 1.53 0.93
CA LEU A 151 -18.53 2.46 0.93
C LEU A 151 -19.48 2.17 2.11
N ASN A 152 -19.84 0.91 2.32
CA ASN A 152 -20.71 0.50 3.42
C ASN A 152 -20.09 0.74 4.80
N ALA A 153 -18.76 0.75 4.90
CA ALA A 153 -18.02 1.13 6.10
C ALA A 153 -17.89 2.67 6.28
N GLY A 154 -18.42 3.48 5.36
CA GLY A 154 -18.47 4.93 5.45
C GLY A 154 -17.41 5.68 4.63
N SER A 155 -16.63 4.98 3.80
CA SER A 155 -15.71 5.64 2.85
C SER A 155 -16.49 6.37 1.77
N THR A 156 -16.15 7.62 1.48
CA THR A 156 -16.90 8.47 0.53
C THR A 156 -16.03 9.14 -0.54
N THR A 157 -14.73 8.88 -0.53
CA THR A 157 -13.77 9.56 -1.41
C THR A 157 -13.34 8.62 -2.53
N ASP A 158 -13.35 9.11 -3.77
CA ASP A 158 -12.78 8.36 -4.89
C ASP A 158 -11.26 8.25 -4.78
N GLY A 159 -10.68 7.11 -5.12
CA GLY A 159 -9.23 6.94 -5.02
C GLY A 159 -8.76 5.50 -5.16
N ILE A 160 -7.48 5.29 -4.88
CA ILE A 160 -6.90 3.94 -4.82
C ILE A 160 -7.10 3.38 -3.42
N TYR A 161 -7.66 2.17 -3.37
CA TYR A 161 -7.85 1.38 -2.17
C TYR A 161 -7.18 0.04 -2.38
N SER A 162 -6.61 -0.52 -1.31
CA SER A 162 -6.28 -1.94 -1.29
C SER A 162 -7.55 -2.72 -0.97
N VAL A 163 -7.83 -3.78 -1.73
CA VAL A 163 -8.95 -4.71 -1.50
C VAL A 163 -8.44 -6.12 -1.32
N ASP A 164 -9.14 -6.90 -0.50
CA ASP A 164 -8.80 -8.29 -0.20
C ASP A 164 -10.07 -9.14 -0.22
N PRO A 165 -10.49 -9.63 -1.40
CA PRO A 165 -11.79 -10.27 -1.54
C PRO A 165 -11.95 -11.61 -0.81
N ASP A 166 -10.86 -12.37 -0.63
CA ASP A 166 -10.84 -13.61 0.16
C ASP A 166 -10.32 -13.43 1.59
N GLY A 167 -9.89 -12.22 1.97
CA GLY A 167 -9.44 -11.89 3.31
C GLY A 167 -8.18 -12.66 3.67
N SER A 168 -8.18 -13.37 4.80
CA SER A 168 -7.05 -14.24 5.18
C SER A 168 -6.91 -15.52 4.32
N GLY A 169 -7.48 -15.52 3.11
CA GLY A 169 -7.37 -16.56 2.12
C GLY A 169 -5.98 -16.60 1.45
N PRO A 170 -5.80 -17.49 0.45
CA PRO A 170 -4.52 -17.67 -0.21
C PRO A 170 -4.13 -16.53 -1.17
N ASN A 171 -5.07 -15.71 -1.64
CA ASN A 171 -4.75 -14.63 -2.55
C ASN A 171 -4.34 -13.38 -1.75
N PRO A 172 -3.27 -12.68 -2.18
CA PRO A 172 -2.90 -11.43 -1.53
C PRO A 172 -3.88 -10.32 -1.88
N ALA A 173 -4.06 -9.38 -0.96
CA ALA A 173 -4.67 -8.08 -1.24
C ALA A 173 -3.98 -7.37 -2.41
N TYR A 174 -4.74 -6.53 -3.13
CA TYR A 174 -4.23 -5.74 -4.25
C TYR A 174 -4.94 -4.39 -4.36
N ASP A 175 -4.29 -3.45 -5.04
CA ASP A 175 -4.83 -2.11 -5.23
C ASP A 175 -5.82 -2.06 -6.40
N CYS A 176 -6.92 -1.34 -6.20
CA CYS A 176 -7.87 -0.99 -7.25
C CYS A 176 -8.33 0.46 -7.11
N TYR A 177 -8.86 1.03 -8.19
CA TYR A 177 -9.51 2.34 -8.12
C TYR A 177 -10.97 2.16 -7.70
N CYS A 178 -11.36 2.82 -6.63
CA CYS A 178 -12.73 2.89 -6.16
C CYS A 178 -13.37 4.22 -6.54
N ASP A 179 -14.50 4.14 -7.21
CA ASP A 179 -15.44 5.25 -7.40
C ASP A 179 -16.54 5.14 -6.33
N MET A 180 -16.45 6.02 -5.35
CA MET A 180 -17.33 6.13 -4.19
C MET A 180 -18.46 7.16 -4.39
N THR A 181 -18.39 7.98 -5.44
CA THR A 181 -19.29 9.13 -5.60
C THR A 181 -20.37 8.94 -6.67
N ASN A 182 -20.08 8.22 -7.76
CA ASN A 182 -20.98 8.13 -8.91
C ASN A 182 -21.91 6.91 -8.83
N ASP A 183 -23.16 7.08 -9.26
CA ASP A 183 -24.17 5.99 -9.34
C ASP A 183 -24.31 5.17 -8.04
N GLY A 184 -24.30 5.87 -6.89
CA GLY A 184 -24.40 5.26 -5.56
C GLY A 184 -23.08 4.74 -5.00
N GLY A 185 -21.96 4.89 -5.71
CA GLY A 185 -20.62 4.58 -5.21
C GLY A 185 -20.32 3.09 -5.07
N GLY A 186 -19.16 2.80 -4.48
CA GLY A 186 -18.72 1.44 -4.20
C GLY A 186 -18.26 0.66 -5.44
N TRP A 187 -17.94 1.38 -6.52
CA TRP A 187 -17.57 0.79 -7.81
C TRP A 187 -16.07 0.52 -7.88
N THR A 188 -15.69 -0.73 -8.12
CA THR A 188 -14.32 -1.14 -8.40
C THR A 188 -14.04 -1.03 -9.89
N LEU A 189 -13.07 -0.22 -10.30
CA LEU A 189 -12.58 -0.20 -11.68
C LEU A 189 -11.90 -1.54 -12.00
N VAL A 190 -12.38 -2.23 -13.03
CA VAL A 190 -11.80 -3.51 -13.47
C VAL A 190 -11.16 -3.44 -14.86
N PHE A 191 -11.50 -2.41 -15.64
CA PHE A 191 -10.95 -2.20 -16.96
C PHE A 191 -10.96 -0.74 -17.35
N ASN A 192 -9.87 -0.26 -17.93
CA ASN A 192 -9.74 1.06 -18.54
C ASN A 192 -9.00 0.93 -19.87
N HIS A 193 -9.59 1.44 -20.95
CA HIS A 193 -8.95 1.49 -22.26
C HIS A 193 -9.11 2.86 -22.90
N ASN A 194 -8.01 3.60 -22.91
CA ASN A 194 -7.81 4.84 -23.64
C ASN A 194 -6.81 4.61 -24.79
N THR A 195 -7.26 4.88 -26.01
CA THR A 195 -6.47 4.69 -27.25
C THR A 195 -5.19 5.51 -27.32
N ALA A 196 -4.99 6.50 -26.44
CA ALA A 196 -3.69 7.17 -26.26
C ALA A 196 -2.57 6.18 -25.84
N GLY A 197 -2.93 5.08 -25.17
CA GLY A 197 -2.01 3.97 -24.86
C GLY A 197 -1.98 2.86 -25.92
N GLY A 198 -2.63 3.06 -27.07
CA GLY A 198 -2.77 2.07 -28.13
C GLY A 198 -3.93 1.09 -27.92
N TYR A 199 -4.04 0.14 -28.85
CA TYR A 199 -4.97 -0.98 -28.77
C TYR A 199 -4.35 -2.16 -28.00
N TRP A 200 -5.17 -3.14 -27.65
CA TRP A 200 -4.71 -4.38 -27.03
C TRP A 200 -4.08 -5.28 -28.09
N THR A 201 -3.08 -6.07 -27.69
CA THR A 201 -2.37 -7.00 -28.55
C THR A 201 -3.21 -8.24 -28.81
N ASN A 202 -3.93 -8.69 -27.79
CA ASN A 202 -4.81 -9.87 -27.78
C ASN A 202 -5.65 -9.90 -26.50
N ASP A 203 -6.54 -10.89 -26.40
CA ASP A 203 -7.42 -11.13 -25.26
C ASP A 203 -6.64 -11.40 -23.96
N ALA A 204 -5.47 -12.04 -24.03
CA ALA A 204 -4.66 -12.31 -22.84
C ALA A 204 -4.12 -11.02 -22.22
N GLU A 205 -3.63 -10.06 -23.03
CA GLU A 205 -3.26 -8.74 -22.55
C GLU A 205 -4.49 -7.97 -22.04
N ALA A 206 -5.63 -8.05 -22.74
CA ALA A 206 -6.86 -7.38 -22.32
C ALA A 206 -7.45 -7.96 -21.02
N SER A 207 -7.15 -9.22 -20.69
CA SER A 207 -7.64 -9.88 -19.47
C SER A 207 -6.93 -9.39 -18.20
N GLU A 208 -5.63 -9.09 -18.28
CA GLU A 208 -4.84 -8.62 -17.15
C GLU A 208 -3.63 -7.78 -17.59
N PHE A 209 -3.58 -6.50 -17.20
CA PHE A 209 -2.50 -5.58 -17.60
C PHE A 209 -2.40 -4.36 -16.69
N ASN A 210 -1.17 -3.90 -16.45
CA ASN A 210 -0.87 -2.75 -15.58
C ASN A 210 -1.53 -2.85 -14.19
N VAL A 211 -1.62 -4.05 -13.62
CA VAL A 211 -2.31 -4.32 -12.34
C VAL A 211 -1.74 -3.52 -11.16
N ALA A 212 -0.46 -3.14 -11.22
CA ALA A 212 0.21 -2.31 -10.22
C ALA A 212 -0.04 -0.79 -10.41
N SER A 213 -0.89 -0.39 -11.35
CA SER A 213 -1.20 1.03 -11.62
C SER A 213 -2.71 1.21 -11.88
N PRO A 214 -3.58 0.81 -10.93
CA PRO A 214 -5.00 1.07 -11.03
C PRO A 214 -5.28 2.57 -11.13
N GLY A 215 -6.25 2.97 -11.96
CA GLY A 215 -6.68 4.35 -12.05
C GLY A 215 -7.31 4.75 -13.37
N LEU A 216 -8.10 5.82 -13.32
CA LEU A 216 -8.79 6.36 -14.50
C LEU A 216 -7.82 6.97 -15.53
N THR A 217 -6.62 7.38 -15.09
CA THR A 217 -5.58 7.99 -15.93
C THR A 217 -4.60 6.98 -16.53
N THR A 218 -4.65 5.71 -16.12
CA THR A 218 -3.79 4.66 -16.66
C THR A 218 -4.36 4.19 -17.99
N ASN A 219 -3.76 4.61 -19.12
CA ASN A 219 -4.35 4.42 -20.46
C ASN A 219 -4.84 2.99 -20.76
N LYS A 220 -4.11 1.96 -20.35
CA LYS A 220 -4.55 0.56 -20.41
C LYS A 220 -4.42 -0.03 -19.01
N TYR A 221 -5.52 -0.48 -18.44
CA TYR A 221 -5.57 -1.17 -17.16
C TYR A 221 -6.61 -2.27 -17.25
N SER A 222 -6.28 -3.47 -16.75
CA SER A 222 -7.23 -4.57 -16.68
C SER A 222 -6.91 -5.49 -15.52
N ILE A 223 -7.95 -5.83 -14.77
CA ILE A 223 -8.02 -6.94 -13.83
C ILE A 223 -9.27 -7.77 -14.12
N LEU A 224 -9.64 -7.93 -15.40
CA LEU A 224 -10.80 -8.74 -15.79
C LEU A 224 -10.63 -10.22 -15.41
N SER A 225 -9.41 -10.71 -15.20
CA SER A 225 -9.14 -12.00 -14.56
C SER A 225 -9.77 -12.13 -13.16
N LYS A 226 -9.97 -11.02 -12.44
CA LYS A 226 -10.39 -10.93 -11.04
C LYS A 226 -11.90 -10.78 -10.80
N LEU A 227 -12.74 -10.83 -11.84
CA LEU A 227 -14.18 -10.55 -11.71
C LEU A 227 -14.90 -11.45 -10.69
N ASP A 228 -14.53 -12.72 -10.58
CA ASP A 228 -15.13 -13.64 -9.60
C ASP A 228 -14.67 -13.40 -8.18
N GLU A 229 -13.47 -12.83 -8.00
CA GLU A 229 -12.95 -12.46 -6.70
C GLU A 229 -13.72 -11.21 -6.20
N ILE A 230 -13.99 -10.23 -7.05
CA ILE A 230 -14.45 -8.89 -6.62
C ILE A 230 -15.98 -8.72 -6.53
N LYS A 231 -16.78 -9.57 -7.18
CA LYS A 231 -18.25 -9.43 -7.18
C LYS A 231 -18.83 -9.49 -5.75
N SER A 232 -19.76 -8.58 -5.40
CA SER A 232 -20.40 -8.59 -4.07
C SER A 232 -21.54 -9.60 -3.92
N ALA A 233 -21.99 -10.19 -5.03
CA ALA A 233 -23.12 -11.11 -5.06
C ALA A 233 -22.93 -12.24 -6.08
N ALA A 234 -23.93 -13.10 -6.22
CA ALA A 234 -23.89 -14.21 -7.18
C ALA A 234 -23.83 -13.72 -8.65
N ALA A 235 -24.47 -12.58 -8.95
CA ALA A 235 -24.41 -11.93 -10.27
C ALA A 235 -23.31 -10.87 -10.28
N TYR A 236 -22.73 -10.62 -11.45
CA TYR A 236 -21.90 -9.44 -11.68
C TYR A 236 -22.82 -8.21 -11.83
N GLU A 237 -22.57 -7.15 -11.07
CA GLU A 237 -23.18 -5.83 -11.32
C GLU A 237 -22.15 -4.94 -12.01
N PHE A 238 -22.40 -4.61 -13.27
CA PHE A 238 -21.47 -3.85 -14.10
C PHE A 238 -21.96 -2.44 -14.36
N ARG A 239 -21.00 -1.53 -14.51
CA ARG A 239 -21.22 -0.23 -15.12
C ARG A 239 -20.15 0.02 -16.17
N ILE A 240 -20.57 0.10 -17.43
CA ILE A 240 -19.72 0.54 -18.54
C ILE A 240 -19.92 2.04 -18.75
N TYR A 241 -18.84 2.80 -18.89
CA TYR A 241 -18.88 4.24 -19.09
C TYR A 241 -18.00 4.66 -20.26
N TYR A 242 -18.53 5.57 -21.08
CA TYR A 242 -17.81 6.20 -22.19
C TYR A 242 -17.63 7.69 -21.90
N PRO A 243 -16.49 8.11 -21.31
CA PRO A 243 -16.26 9.49 -20.89
C PRO A 243 -16.49 10.52 -22.01
N THR A 244 -16.06 10.19 -23.24
CA THR A 244 -16.17 11.05 -24.42
C THR A 244 -17.61 11.34 -24.82
N LEU A 245 -18.55 10.44 -24.51
CA LEU A 245 -19.97 10.60 -24.82
C LEU A 245 -20.79 11.03 -23.59
N GLY A 246 -20.25 10.85 -22.38
CA GLY A 246 -21.02 11.01 -21.14
C GLY A 246 -22.15 9.98 -20.99
N LEU A 247 -22.05 8.82 -21.66
CA LEU A 247 -23.07 7.77 -21.67
C LEU A 247 -22.60 6.53 -20.90
N ARG A 248 -23.53 5.84 -20.24
CA ARG A 248 -23.28 4.60 -19.51
C ARG A 248 -24.41 3.59 -19.64
N ASN A 249 -24.04 2.33 -19.46
CA ASN A 249 -25.00 1.29 -19.11
C ASN A 249 -24.61 0.71 -17.76
N HIS A 250 -25.59 0.51 -16.89
CA HIS A 250 -25.52 -0.13 -15.59
C HIS A 250 -26.54 -1.26 -15.55
N TRP A 251 -26.06 -2.49 -15.36
CA TRP A 251 -26.87 -3.69 -15.38
C TRP A 251 -26.24 -4.78 -14.50
N SER A 252 -26.95 -5.86 -14.26
CA SER A 252 -26.37 -7.09 -13.74
C SER A 252 -26.53 -8.26 -14.70
N GLN A 253 -25.64 -9.25 -14.61
CA GLN A 253 -25.71 -10.52 -15.35
C GLN A 253 -25.13 -11.67 -14.53
N THR A 254 -25.64 -12.89 -14.71
CA THR A 254 -25.02 -14.09 -14.13
C THR A 254 -24.10 -14.80 -15.11
N PHE A 255 -24.24 -14.51 -16.40
CA PHE A 255 -23.31 -14.97 -17.43
C PHE A 255 -21.92 -14.38 -17.21
N ASP A 256 -20.88 -15.21 -17.14
CA ASP A 256 -19.49 -14.74 -17.12
C ASP A 256 -19.07 -14.37 -18.56
N PRO A 257 -18.82 -13.08 -18.84
CA PRO A 257 -18.52 -12.64 -20.19
C PRO A 257 -17.21 -13.23 -20.73
N ARG A 258 -16.32 -13.79 -19.89
CA ARG A 258 -15.00 -14.29 -20.33
C ARG A 258 -15.05 -15.72 -20.85
N THR A 259 -16.17 -16.43 -20.66
CA THR A 259 -16.23 -17.88 -20.86
C THR A 259 -16.52 -18.30 -22.29
N SER A 260 -17.55 -17.71 -22.92
CA SER A 260 -17.92 -17.97 -24.29
C SER A 260 -18.79 -16.85 -24.86
N ALA A 261 -19.01 -16.86 -26.18
CA ALA A 261 -20.08 -16.08 -26.77
C ALA A 261 -21.44 -16.63 -26.28
N SER A 262 -22.43 -15.76 -26.08
CA SER A 262 -23.77 -16.17 -25.68
C SER A 262 -24.55 -16.69 -26.88
N THR A 263 -25.39 -17.70 -26.64
CA THR A 263 -26.29 -18.25 -27.65
C THR A 263 -27.68 -17.61 -27.62
N ILE A 264 -27.92 -16.69 -26.68
CA ILE A 264 -29.18 -15.97 -26.46
C ILE A 264 -28.89 -14.48 -26.28
N ARG A 265 -29.90 -13.62 -26.54
CA ARG A 265 -29.84 -12.19 -26.24
C ARG A 265 -31.10 -11.76 -25.49
N PRO A 266 -30.98 -11.04 -24.36
CA PRO A 266 -29.73 -10.68 -23.67
C PRO A 266 -29.05 -11.91 -23.03
N VAL A 267 -27.83 -11.74 -22.51
CA VAL A 267 -27.10 -12.82 -21.83
C VAL A 267 -27.88 -13.35 -20.62
N THR A 268 -27.57 -14.57 -20.18
CA THR A 268 -28.22 -15.18 -19.02
C THR A 268 -28.10 -14.30 -17.77
N GLY A 269 -29.23 -14.13 -17.09
CA GLY A 269 -29.32 -13.33 -15.87
C GLY A 269 -29.23 -11.82 -16.08
N TYR A 270 -29.27 -11.34 -17.34
CA TYR A 270 -29.30 -9.91 -17.62
C TYR A 270 -30.48 -9.23 -16.92
N ASN A 271 -30.19 -8.18 -16.17
CA ASN A 271 -31.17 -7.30 -15.55
C ASN A 271 -30.71 -5.84 -15.71
N ALA A 272 -31.48 -5.06 -16.46
CA ALA A 272 -31.21 -3.64 -16.65
C ALA A 272 -31.47 -2.84 -15.35
N ILE A 273 -30.54 -1.95 -15.00
CA ILE A 273 -30.68 -1.06 -13.84
C ILE A 273 -30.81 0.39 -14.32
N ASN A 274 -29.84 0.88 -15.10
CA ASN A 274 -29.91 2.18 -15.76
C ASN A 274 -29.16 2.14 -17.09
N ILE A 275 -29.85 2.32 -18.22
CA ILE A 275 -29.33 2.03 -19.57
C ILE A 275 -29.52 3.26 -20.45
N ASP A 276 -28.42 3.93 -20.82
CA ASP A 276 -28.45 5.05 -21.76
C ASP A 276 -28.48 4.56 -23.22
N MET A 277 -27.97 3.35 -23.49
CA MET A 277 -27.73 2.84 -24.85
C MET A 277 -28.26 1.42 -25.05
N THR A 278 -29.14 1.22 -26.03
CA THR A 278 -29.80 -0.09 -26.32
C THR A 278 -29.64 -0.56 -27.78
N ASN A 279 -29.02 0.23 -28.64
CA ASN A 279 -28.81 -0.10 -30.05
C ASN A 279 -27.69 -1.13 -30.25
N ASN A 280 -27.49 -1.58 -31.50
CA ASN A 280 -26.50 -2.59 -31.90
C ASN A 280 -26.56 -3.88 -31.08
N SER A 281 -27.78 -4.38 -30.83
CA SER A 281 -27.99 -5.65 -30.14
C SER A 281 -27.44 -5.68 -28.70
N TRP A 282 -27.46 -4.55 -27.99
CA TRP A 282 -27.09 -4.51 -26.58
C TRP A 282 -27.83 -5.59 -25.77
N GLY A 283 -27.10 -6.31 -24.91
CA GLY A 283 -27.70 -7.36 -24.08
C GLY A 283 -26.89 -7.80 -22.86
N GLY A 284 -26.00 -6.95 -22.35
CA GLY A 284 -24.95 -7.32 -21.39
C GLY A 284 -23.61 -7.54 -22.11
N LEU A 285 -22.64 -8.17 -21.46
CA LEU A 285 -21.33 -8.49 -22.04
C LEU A 285 -21.19 -9.99 -22.31
N GLU A 286 -20.51 -10.34 -23.41
CA GLU A 286 -20.12 -11.70 -23.78
C GLU A 286 -18.69 -11.76 -24.33
N LEU A 287 -18.15 -12.97 -24.50
CA LEU A 287 -16.87 -13.17 -25.16
C LEU A 287 -17.04 -12.89 -26.64
N SER A 288 -16.24 -11.98 -27.17
CA SER A 288 -16.38 -11.49 -28.52
C SER A 288 -15.79 -12.48 -29.53
N GLY A 289 -16.47 -12.64 -30.66
CA GLY A 289 -15.91 -13.26 -31.88
C GLY A 289 -15.27 -12.25 -32.84
N GLY A 290 -15.26 -10.96 -32.48
CA GLY A 290 -14.80 -9.83 -33.29
C GLY A 290 -13.40 -9.33 -32.92
N SER A 291 -13.13 -8.04 -33.19
CA SER A 291 -11.83 -7.41 -32.92
C SER A 291 -11.73 -6.79 -31.53
N THR A 292 -12.26 -7.47 -30.51
CA THR A 292 -12.23 -7.09 -29.11
C THR A 292 -12.30 -8.33 -28.23
N TYR A 293 -11.88 -8.22 -26.97
CA TYR A 293 -11.97 -9.32 -26.01
C TYR A 293 -13.41 -9.61 -25.59
N LEU A 294 -14.11 -8.61 -25.05
CA LEU A 294 -15.53 -8.69 -24.73
C LEU A 294 -16.30 -7.62 -25.51
N ASP A 295 -17.56 -7.90 -25.80
CA ASP A 295 -18.46 -6.95 -26.44
C ASP A 295 -19.88 -7.05 -25.88
N GLY A 296 -20.68 -6.02 -26.14
CA GLY A 296 -22.09 -6.00 -25.72
C GLY A 296 -23.10 -6.18 -26.83
N SER A 297 -22.65 -6.40 -28.06
CA SER A 297 -23.46 -6.77 -29.21
C SER A 297 -23.83 -8.27 -29.17
N VAL A 298 -24.54 -8.64 -28.11
CA VAL A 298 -24.77 -10.02 -27.70
C VAL A 298 -25.43 -10.89 -28.78
N ASN A 299 -24.89 -12.09 -28.97
CA ASN A 299 -25.33 -13.07 -29.96
C ASN A 299 -25.49 -12.41 -31.34
N SER A 300 -24.44 -11.72 -31.78
CA SER A 300 -24.37 -11.05 -33.07
C SER A 300 -22.97 -11.15 -33.67
N GLY A 301 -22.84 -10.83 -34.97
CA GLY A 301 -21.53 -10.73 -35.62
C GLY A 301 -20.86 -9.36 -35.47
N SER A 302 -21.47 -8.43 -34.74
CA SER A 302 -20.91 -7.10 -34.45
C SER A 302 -20.21 -7.11 -33.10
N TRP A 303 -19.35 -6.12 -32.85
CA TRP A 303 -18.55 -6.03 -31.62
C TRP A 303 -18.63 -4.63 -31.00
N PHE A 304 -19.85 -4.08 -30.93
CA PHE A 304 -20.09 -2.80 -30.27
C PHE A 304 -20.07 -2.97 -28.74
N TYR A 305 -19.94 -1.84 -28.05
CA TYR A 305 -19.70 -1.81 -26.61
C TYR A 305 -18.41 -2.53 -26.21
N SER A 306 -17.37 -2.35 -27.03
CA SER A 306 -16.13 -3.10 -26.93
C SER A 306 -15.41 -2.84 -25.60
N ILE A 307 -14.96 -3.94 -25.00
CA ILE A 307 -14.03 -4.00 -23.87
C ILE A 307 -12.85 -4.84 -24.35
N GLY A 308 -11.69 -4.19 -24.55
CA GLY A 308 -10.50 -4.87 -25.03
C GLY A 308 -10.30 -4.83 -26.55
N SER A 309 -10.63 -3.72 -27.23
CA SER A 309 -10.41 -3.58 -28.68
C SER A 309 -8.97 -3.88 -29.08
N VAL A 310 -8.77 -4.80 -30.03
CA VAL A 310 -7.45 -5.10 -30.62
C VAL A 310 -7.19 -4.37 -31.93
N ASN A 311 -8.26 -3.98 -32.64
CA ASN A 311 -8.17 -3.17 -33.87
C ASN A 311 -9.05 -1.91 -33.74
N PRO A 312 -8.78 -0.85 -34.51
CA PRO A 312 -9.67 0.31 -34.59
C PRO A 312 -10.97 -0.01 -35.35
N TRP A 313 -12.07 0.58 -34.89
CA TRP A 313 -13.34 0.69 -35.62
C TRP A 313 -13.68 2.17 -35.81
N GLY A 314 -13.83 2.62 -37.06
CA GLY A 314 -14.12 4.03 -37.34
C GLY A 314 -13.09 5.01 -36.77
N GLY A 315 -11.85 4.56 -36.55
CA GLY A 315 -10.77 5.36 -35.94
C GLY A 315 -10.73 5.31 -34.40
N GLY A 316 -11.56 4.51 -33.74
CA GLY A 316 -11.62 4.42 -32.28
C GLY A 316 -12.03 3.03 -31.77
N ILE A 317 -12.58 2.99 -30.56
CA ILE A 317 -13.24 1.86 -29.91
C ILE A 317 -14.73 1.96 -30.24
N PRO A 318 -15.40 0.90 -30.72
CA PRO A 318 -16.82 0.96 -31.00
C PRO A 318 -17.65 0.98 -29.70
N SER A 319 -18.34 2.10 -29.47
CA SER A 319 -19.38 2.25 -28.44
C SER A 319 -20.75 1.90 -29.05
N ASN A 320 -21.71 2.82 -29.11
CA ASN A 320 -23.08 2.58 -29.55
C ASN A 320 -23.32 3.04 -31.00
N SER A 321 -22.57 2.53 -31.97
CA SER A 321 -22.44 3.07 -33.35
C SER A 321 -21.54 4.30 -33.47
N THR A 322 -20.88 4.70 -32.39
CA THR A 322 -19.92 5.81 -32.36
C THR A 322 -18.53 5.29 -32.02
N ALA A 323 -17.51 5.74 -32.76
CA ALA A 323 -16.13 5.49 -32.41
C ALA A 323 -15.71 6.45 -31.29
N VAL A 324 -15.24 5.91 -30.16
CA VAL A 324 -14.74 6.67 -29.02
C VAL A 324 -13.26 6.38 -28.80
N ASN A 325 -12.59 7.20 -28.01
CA ASN A 325 -11.18 6.98 -27.66
C ASN A 325 -10.99 6.37 -26.26
N HIS A 326 -12.07 6.22 -25.47
CA HIS A 326 -11.99 5.81 -24.08
C HIS A 326 -13.23 5.02 -23.63
N VAL A 327 -13.03 3.90 -22.95
CA VAL A 327 -14.05 3.12 -22.23
C VAL A 327 -13.54 2.67 -20.86
N GLN A 328 -14.45 2.62 -19.89
CA GLN A 328 -14.22 2.14 -18.53
C GLN A 328 -15.26 1.08 -18.18
N LEU A 329 -14.85 0.01 -17.50
CA LEU A 329 -15.75 -0.97 -16.89
C LEU A 329 -15.50 -1.02 -15.40
N PHE A 330 -16.57 -0.91 -14.64
CA PHE A 330 -16.59 -1.06 -13.19
C PHE A 330 -17.45 -2.26 -12.81
N ILE A 331 -17.11 -2.89 -11.70
CA ILE A 331 -17.91 -3.91 -11.04
C ILE A 331 -18.23 -3.47 -9.61
N ARG A 332 -19.36 -3.91 -9.07
CA ARG A 332 -19.56 -3.99 -7.62
C ARG A 332 -20.38 -5.20 -7.25
#